data_AF-A0A1P8M6H8-F1
#
_entry.id   AF-A0A1P8M6H8-F1
#
_cell.length_a   1.000
_cell.length_b   1.000
_cell.length_c   1.000
_cell.angle_alpha   90.00
_cell.angle_beta   90.00
_cell.angle_gamma   90.00
#
_symmetry.space_group_name_H-M   'P 1'
#
loop_
_entity.id
_entity.type
_entity.pdbx_description
1 polymer ?
#
loop_
_entity_poly.entity_id
_entity_poly.type
_entity_poly.pdbx_seq_one_letter_code
_entity_poly.pdbx_strand_id
1 'polypeptide(L)'
;MAEVLGNVVKANAKPATADITSALTAAGVPAKNLEVSAGRTPTGLEVDSMEAAAVQGKECVVGQIREGKVTVTVLPALSNGKCFVGAPA
;
A
#
# COMPACT_ATOMS: atom_id res chain seq x y z
N MET A 1 -8.57 -2.96 4.99
CA MET A 1 -7.67 -2.64 3.87
C MET A 1 -8.33 -2.75 2.51
N ALA A 2 -8.84 -3.93 2.11
CA ALA A 2 -9.45 -4.11 0.77
C ALA A 2 -10.52 -3.04 0.46
N GLU A 3 -11.44 -2.80 1.39
CA GLU A 3 -12.49 -1.80 1.23
C GLU A 3 -11.95 -0.36 1.14
N VAL A 4 -11.01 0.00 2.03
CA VAL A 4 -10.39 1.34 2.05
C VAL A 4 -9.68 1.63 0.72
N LEU A 5 -8.82 0.71 0.27
CA LEU A 5 -8.14 0.81 -1.02
C LEU A 5 -9.15 0.83 -2.17
N GLY A 6 -10.19 -0.01 -2.09
CA GLY A 6 -11.29 -0.06 -3.05
C GLY A 6 -11.99 1.29 -3.22
N ASN A 7 -12.19 2.03 -2.12
CA ASN A 7 -12.80 3.36 -2.16
C ASN A 7 -11.84 4.40 -2.78
N VAL A 8 -10.54 4.32 -2.48
CA VAL A 8 -9.55 5.20 -3.10
C VAL A 8 -9.50 5.00 -4.62
N VAL A 9 -9.42 3.75 -5.08
CA VAL A 9 -9.28 3.45 -6.52
C VAL A 9 -10.54 3.76 -7.33
N LYS A 10 -11.72 3.75 -6.70
CA LYS A 10 -12.97 4.22 -7.32
C LYS A 10 -12.96 5.72 -7.59
N ALA A 11 -12.33 6.50 -6.71
CA ALA A 11 -12.21 7.95 -6.88
C ALA A 11 -11.08 8.32 -7.85
N ASN A 12 -9.97 7.59 -7.80
CA ASN A 12 -8.85 7.74 -8.72
C ASN A 12 -8.21 6.38 -9.01
N ALA A 13 -8.31 5.90 -10.26
CA ALA A 13 -7.79 4.60 -10.67
C ALA A 13 -6.24 4.48 -10.57
N LYS A 14 -5.53 5.62 -10.50
CA LYS A 14 -4.09 5.73 -10.29
C LYS A 14 -3.80 6.70 -9.12
N PRO A 15 -4.04 6.26 -7.89
CA PRO A 15 -3.85 7.11 -6.72
C PRO A 15 -2.37 7.40 -6.48
N ALA A 16 -2.07 8.58 -5.91
CA ALA A 16 -0.73 8.87 -5.44
C ALA A 16 -0.44 8.11 -4.14
N THR A 17 0.84 7.88 -3.84
CA THR A 17 1.28 7.27 -2.57
C THR A 17 0.67 7.99 -1.35
N ALA A 18 0.56 9.32 -1.40
CA ALA A 18 -0.03 10.12 -0.32
C ALA A 18 -1.53 9.86 -0.11
N ASP A 19 -2.29 9.57 -1.17
CA ASP A 19 -3.72 9.27 -1.09
C ASP A 19 -3.93 7.95 -0.34
N ILE A 20 -3.11 6.94 -0.67
CA ILE A 20 -3.12 5.62 -0.03
C ILE A 20 -2.73 5.72 1.45
N THR A 21 -1.63 6.42 1.74
CA THR A 21 -1.16 6.63 3.12
C THR A 21 -2.23 7.35 3.95
N SER A 22 -2.84 8.41 3.40
CA SER A 22 -3.87 9.18 4.10
C SER A 22 -5.12 8.34 4.36
N ALA A 23 -5.59 7.59 3.36
CA ALA A 23 -6.79 6.77 3.51
C ALA A 23 -6.61 5.64 4.53
N LEU A 24 -5.48 4.94 4.51
CA LEU A 24 -5.21 3.84 5.44
C LEU A 24 -4.97 4.33 6.86
N THR A 25 -4.29 5.46 7.04
CA THR A 25 -4.10 6.06 8.38
C THR A 25 -5.40 6.60 8.96
N ALA A 26 -6.24 7.25 8.15
CA ALA A 26 -7.58 7.67 8.56
C ALA A 26 -8.48 6.49 8.93
N ALA A 27 -8.27 5.33 8.30
CA ALA A 27 -8.95 4.08 8.65
C ALA A 27 -8.35 3.37 9.88
N GLY A 28 -7.37 3.97 10.55
CA GLY A 28 -6.81 3.48 11.81
C GLY A 28 -5.55 2.62 11.68
N VAL A 29 -4.96 2.48 10.49
CA VAL A 29 -3.65 1.81 10.35
C VAL A 29 -2.57 2.74 10.91
N PRO A 30 -1.80 2.35 11.93
CA PRO A 30 -0.73 3.19 12.47
C PRO A 30 0.32 3.48 11.39
N ALA A 31 0.69 4.75 11.20
CA ALA A 31 1.66 5.14 10.17
C ALA A 31 3.01 4.39 10.30
N LYS A 32 3.44 4.10 11.53
CA LYS A 32 4.66 3.32 11.81
C LYS A 32 4.61 1.85 11.36
N ASN A 33 3.41 1.31 11.12
CA ASN A 33 3.17 -0.05 10.67
C ASN A 33 2.76 -0.09 9.19
N LEU A 34 2.70 1.06 8.51
CA LEU A 34 2.26 1.19 7.14
C LEU A 34 3.47 1.39 6.23
N GLU A 35 3.54 0.59 5.18
CA GLU A 35 4.54 0.67 4.13
C GLU A 35 3.81 0.82 2.79
N VAL A 36 4.19 1.79 1.97
CA VAL A 36 3.61 1.99 0.64
C VAL A 36 4.74 2.08 -0.37
N SER A 37 4.58 1.40 -1.51
CA SER A 37 5.55 1.44 -2.60
C SER A 37 5.55 2.81 -3.28
N ALA A 38 6.63 3.12 -3.99
CA ALA A 38 6.69 4.32 -4.82
C ALA A 38 5.58 4.32 -5.88
N GLY A 39 4.90 5.46 -6.02
CA GLY A 39 3.85 5.66 -7.03
C GLY A 39 4.34 6.24 -8.35
N ARG A 40 5.60 6.69 -8.41
CA ARG A 40 6.24 7.20 -9.61
C ARG A 40 7.60 6.59 -9.82
N THR A 41 7.93 6.36 -11.08
CA THR A 41 9.27 5.98 -11.52
C THR A 41 10.22 7.17 -11.43
N PRO A 42 11.55 6.94 -11.45
CA PRO A 42 12.54 8.01 -11.54
C PRO A 42 12.39 8.92 -12.78
N THR A 43 11.72 8.43 -13.83
CA THR A 43 11.42 9.21 -15.04
C THR A 43 10.16 10.07 -14.91
N GLY A 44 9.48 10.03 -13.75
CA GLY A 44 8.28 10.81 -13.46
C GLY A 44 6.98 10.17 -13.95
N LEU A 45 7.03 8.95 -14.50
CA LEU A 45 5.85 8.21 -14.95
C LEU A 45 5.16 7.55 -13.77
N GLU A 46 3.84 7.42 -13.85
CA GLU A 46 3.07 6.65 -12.88
C GLU A 46 3.40 5.16 -12.99
N VAL A 47 3.40 4.45 -11.87
CA VAL A 47 3.55 3.01 -11.87
C VAL A 47 2.26 2.33 -12.35
N ASP A 48 2.40 1.21 -13.06
CA ASP A 48 1.25 0.39 -13.47
C ASP A 48 0.65 -0.40 -12.29
N SER A 49 1.45 -0.62 -11.24
CA SER A 49 1.02 -1.25 -10.00
C SER A 49 1.69 -0.62 -8.79
N MET A 50 0.90 -0.39 -7.75
CA MET A 50 1.34 0.11 -6.45
C MET A 50 0.94 -0.89 -5.37
N GLU A 51 1.75 -0.98 -4.31
CA GLU A 51 1.49 -1.87 -3.18
C GLU A 51 1.44 -1.07 -1.88
N ALA A 52 0.55 -1.48 -0.99
CA ALA A 52 0.49 -0.99 0.39
C ALA A 52 0.44 -2.18 1.34
N ALA A 53 1.23 -2.14 2.41
CA ALA A 53 1.29 -3.21 3.37
C ALA A 53 1.17 -2.67 4.80
N ALA A 54 0.39 -3.37 5.62
CA ALA A 54 0.22 -3.05 7.03
C ALA A 54 0.73 -4.21 7.88
N VAL A 55 1.71 -3.93 8.74
CA VAL A 55 2.24 -4.90 9.72
C VAL A 55 1.20 -5.13 10.82
N GLN A 56 0.80 -6.40 11.00
CA GLN A 56 -0.07 -6.88 12.07
C GLN A 56 0.61 -8.05 12.77
N GLY A 57 1.32 -7.77 13.86
CA GLY A 57 2.08 -8.78 14.60
C GLY A 57 3.22 -9.34 13.75
N LYS A 58 3.12 -10.63 13.37
CA LYS A 58 4.11 -11.32 12.51
C LYS A 58 3.63 -11.48 11.07
N GLU A 59 2.53 -10.84 10.72
CA GLU A 59 1.94 -10.89 9.40
C GLU A 59 1.90 -9.50 8.78
N CYS A 60 1.87 -9.50 7.46
CA CYS A 60 1.70 -8.35 6.61
C CYS A 60 0.45 -8.57 5.80
N VAL A 61 -0.54 -7.70 6.01
CA VAL A 61 -1.66 -7.62 5.06
C VAL A 61 -1.16 -6.74 3.93
N VAL A 62 -1.14 -7.25 2.69
CA VAL A 62 -0.61 -6.56 1.51
C VAL A 62 -1.75 -6.34 0.53
N GLY A 63 -1.98 -5.09 0.16
CA GLY A 63 -2.89 -4.69 -0.90
C GLY A 63 -2.12 -4.29 -2.15
N GLN A 64 -2.41 -4.96 -3.27
CA GLN A 64 -1.92 -4.58 -4.59
C GLN A 64 -3.00 -3.78 -5.32
N ILE A 65 -2.60 -2.65 -5.89
CA ILE A 65 -3.40 -1.76 -6.71
C ILE A 65 -2.88 -1.85 -8.14
N ARG A 66 -3.74 -2.23 -9.08
CA ARG A 66 -3.40 -2.29 -10.51
C ARG A 66 -4.63 -1.91 -11.31
N GLU A 67 -4.51 -0.90 -12.16
CA GLU A 67 -5.57 -0.47 -13.08
C GLU A 67 -6.95 -0.30 -12.40
N GLY A 68 -6.98 0.40 -11.26
CA GLY A 68 -8.22 0.62 -10.50
C GLY A 68 -8.79 -0.62 -9.77
N LYS A 69 -8.07 -1.75 -9.77
CA LYS A 69 -8.44 -2.97 -9.05
C LYS A 69 -7.55 -3.15 -7.83
N VAL A 70 -8.12 -3.79 -6.81
CA VAL A 70 -7.43 -4.09 -5.56
C VAL A 70 -7.50 -5.58 -5.29
N THR A 71 -6.34 -6.18 -5.03
CA THR A 71 -6.22 -7.55 -4.49
C THR A 71 -5.53 -7.48 -3.15
N VAL A 72 -6.00 -8.24 -2.17
CA VAL A 72 -5.40 -8.29 -0.83
C VAL A 72 -4.99 -9.70 -0.49
N THR A 73 -3.78 -9.83 0.05
CA THR A 73 -3.19 -11.10 0.48
C THR A 73 -2.53 -10.90 1.85
N VAL A 74 -2.45 -11.97 2.64
CA VAL A 74 -1.68 -11.98 3.90
C VAL A 74 -0.39 -12.76 3.67
N LEU A 75 0.74 -12.16 4.04
CA LEU A 75 2.08 -12.72 3.94
C LEU A 75 2.76 -12.68 5.31
N PRO A 76 3.71 -13.58 5.61
CA PRO A 76 4.56 -13.43 6.78
C PRO A 76 5.36 -12.13 6.70
N ALA A 77 5.53 -11.45 7.84
CA ALA A 77 6.47 -10.34 7.94
C ALA A 77 7.91 -10.85 7.76
N LEU A 78 8.77 -9.98 7.21
CA LEU A 78 10.20 -10.24 7.08
C LEU A 78 10.85 -10.34 8.48
N SER A 79 12.03 -10.95 8.55
CA SER A 79 12.78 -11.13 9.81
C SER A 79 13.12 -9.81 10.53
N ASN A 80 13.09 -8.68 9.82
CA ASN A 80 13.28 -7.34 10.37
C ASN A 80 11.96 -6.66 10.82
N GLY A 81 10.83 -7.39 10.79
CA GLY A 81 9.51 -6.90 11.19
C GLY A 81 8.80 -6.04 10.14
N LYS A 82 9.34 -5.92 8.92
CA LYS A 82 8.74 -5.15 7.81
C LYS A 82 8.01 -6.03 6.81
N CYS A 83 7.26 -5.40 5.92
CA CYS A 83 6.59 -6.06 4.80
C CYS A 83 7.38 -5.97 3.50
N PHE A 84 8.07 -4.85 3.24
CA PHE A 84 8.82 -4.64 2.00
C PHE A 84 10.33 -4.75 2.19
N VAL A 85 10.99 -5.19 1.12
CA VAL A 85 12.44 -5.13 0.97
C VAL A 85 12.80 -3.80 0.33
N GLY A 86 13.80 -3.11 0.89
CA GLY A 86 14.27 -1.81 0.40
C GLY A 86 13.70 -0.63 1.18
N ALA A 87 13.76 0.56 0.59
CA ALA A 87 13.17 1.76 1.15
C ALA A 87 11.72 1.89 0.65
N PRO A 88 10.70 1.79 1.52
CA PRO A 88 9.37 2.25 1.17
C PRO A 88 9.41 3.76 0.87
N ALA A 89 8.48 4.23 0.06
CA ALA A 89 8.42 5.62 -0.39
C ALA A 89 8.09 6.61 0.74
#